data_AF-D7FKP0-F1
#
_entry.id   AF-D7FKP0-F1
#
_cell.length_a   1.000
_cell.length_b   1.000
_cell.length_c   1.000
_cell.angle_alpha   90.00
_cell.angle_beta   90.00
_cell.angle_gamma   90.00
#
_symmetry.space_group_name_H-M   'P 1'
#
loop_
_entity.id
_entity.type
_entity.pdbx_description
1 polymer ?
#
loop_
_entity_poly.entity_id
_entity_poly.type
_entity_poly.pdbx_seq_one_letter_code
_entity_poly.pdbx_strand_id
1 'polypeptide(L)'
;MQGEHILEEWMDLAEEMSHVDGAVVVRRPELIDVESSPTRLLSPANSLDYVKTLQSYFSIFKDSLFSRMMLVKHPGLYELPISQKFLDAVEEGDDMAAMYLSTNYATEVTEVKEASDGYESVPAVVSMSDVYIEEHGFFWNDQDLVAPNSCRSSVNARDVNTHETRLRPGEARHGKVVVLTQEYGLAYYHLLVENLSRITIVLDMLLENPDIKVAVHSISESHREYIYGLFELLGISQDRVLFIHKIHADLALVPPATVCGKPNAVLVTLLRHALLQGMYPDTGGVPPTPPKPIMVLIVRKNKRGLGNNTEVRDALIQNFPDHDVVEFFGTDPIREQLDLFATASVIVAPHGAGLANIVVSPLHTMILEIGPIECPTCYVNMAIKLQHIYARHAGSDRWDDDCSSWYEPNVDEIVNLVRDLFVAKRMADEAEGRD
;
A
#
# COMPACT_ATOMS: atom_id res chain seq x y z
N MET A 1 30.86 19.69 15.83
CA MET A 1 29.43 19.52 16.11
C MET A 1 29.25 18.12 16.67
N GLN A 2 28.70 18.01 17.88
CA GLN A 2 28.44 16.76 18.59
C GLN A 2 26.94 16.48 18.50
N GLY A 3 26.57 15.32 17.96
CA GLY A 3 25.19 14.87 17.87
C GLY A 3 24.93 14.00 16.65
N GLU A 4 25.60 12.83 16.56
CA GLU A 4 25.15 11.77 15.65
C GLU A 4 24.00 11.03 16.34
N HIS A 5 22.78 11.52 16.18
CA HIS A 5 21.59 10.75 16.51
C HIS A 5 21.26 9.87 15.30
N ILE A 6 21.80 8.65 15.27
CA ILE A 6 21.20 7.58 14.47
C ILE A 6 20.01 7.11 15.29
N LEU A 7 18.83 7.58 14.93
CA LEU A 7 17.60 7.29 15.65
C LEU A 7 17.21 5.83 15.40
N GLU A 8 16.94 5.11 16.49
CA GLU A 8 16.51 3.72 16.44
C GLU A 8 15.15 3.64 15.73
N GLU A 9 15.00 2.56 14.97
CA GLU A 9 13.85 2.28 14.10
C GLU A 9 12.51 2.51 14.84
N TRP A 10 11.48 2.92 14.08
CA TRP A 10 10.05 2.88 14.47
C TRP A 10 9.41 4.12 15.13
N MET A 11 10.08 5.27 15.21
CA MET A 11 9.44 6.51 15.71
C MET A 11 8.58 7.21 14.64
N ASP A 12 7.50 7.88 15.08
CA ASP A 12 6.66 8.74 14.25
C ASP A 12 7.49 9.93 13.76
N LEU A 13 7.61 10.10 12.43
CA LEU A 13 8.37 11.21 11.81
C LEU A 13 7.92 12.57 12.39
N ALA A 14 6.65 12.71 12.73
CA ALA A 14 6.11 13.93 13.35
C ALA A 14 6.69 14.19 14.75
N GLU A 15 6.86 13.14 15.54
CA GLU A 15 7.44 13.21 16.87
C GLU A 15 8.93 13.51 16.79
N GLU A 16 9.64 12.80 15.92
CA GLU A 16 11.07 12.99 15.67
C GLU A 16 11.36 14.42 15.20
N MET A 17 10.65 14.89 14.18
CA MET A 17 10.87 16.21 13.59
C MET A 17 10.39 17.35 14.48
N SER A 18 9.64 17.08 15.56
CA SER A 18 9.28 18.10 16.55
C SER A 18 10.48 18.61 17.36
N HIS A 19 11.61 17.89 17.30
CA HIS A 19 12.87 18.24 17.97
C HIS A 19 13.93 18.79 17.01
N VAL A 20 13.64 18.86 15.71
CA VAL A 20 14.56 19.33 14.68
C VAL A 20 14.42 20.84 14.50
N ASP A 21 15.54 21.58 14.62
CA ASP A 21 15.53 23.03 14.50
C ASP A 21 15.15 23.45 13.06
N GLY A 22 14.16 24.35 12.96
CA GLY A 22 13.65 24.82 11.65
C GLY A 22 12.65 23.87 10.98
N ALA A 23 12.34 22.72 11.59
CA ALA A 23 11.21 21.91 11.17
C ALA A 23 9.90 22.42 11.79
N VAL A 24 8.81 22.36 11.03
CA VAL A 24 7.46 22.58 11.54
C VAL A 24 6.64 21.35 11.24
N VAL A 25 5.98 20.82 12.27
CA VAL A 25 5.15 19.62 12.18
C VAL A 25 3.69 20.04 12.19
N VAL A 26 2.97 19.72 11.11
CA VAL A 26 1.54 19.99 10.98
C VAL A 26 0.79 18.66 11.02
N ARG A 27 0.05 18.42 12.10
CA ARG A 27 -0.84 17.26 12.23
C ARG A 27 -2.18 17.56 11.56
N ARG A 28 -2.76 16.55 10.93
CA ARG A 28 -4.01 16.61 10.15
C ARG A 28 -5.06 15.62 10.71
N PRO A 29 -5.49 15.77 11.98
CA PRO A 29 -6.45 14.84 12.60
C PRO A 29 -7.81 14.81 11.89
N GLU A 30 -8.17 15.89 11.18
CA GLU A 30 -9.40 16.00 10.40
C GLU A 30 -9.43 15.08 9.16
N LEU A 31 -8.30 14.45 8.79
CA LEU A 31 -8.26 13.42 7.75
C LEU A 31 -8.67 12.03 8.26
N ILE A 32 -8.70 11.83 9.58
CA ILE A 32 -9.16 10.59 10.22
C ILE A 32 -10.66 10.69 10.53
N ASP A 33 -11.10 11.85 10.98
CA ASP A 33 -12.46 12.05 11.44
C ASP A 33 -13.41 12.42 10.27
N VAL A 34 -14.22 11.42 9.90
CA VAL A 34 -15.26 11.48 8.86
C VAL A 34 -16.26 12.62 9.10
N GLU A 35 -16.57 12.94 10.36
CA GLU A 35 -17.57 13.97 10.69
C GLU A 35 -16.99 15.39 10.63
N SER A 36 -15.68 15.55 10.83
CA SER A 36 -15.01 16.86 10.81
C SER A 36 -14.24 17.17 9.53
N SER A 37 -14.10 16.22 8.60
CA SER A 37 -13.36 16.44 7.36
C SER A 37 -14.02 17.55 6.50
N PRO A 38 -13.34 18.70 6.29
CA PRO A 38 -13.89 19.82 5.53
C PRO A 38 -13.98 19.52 4.02
N THR A 39 -13.27 18.50 3.56
CA THR A 39 -13.19 18.07 2.16
C THR A 39 -13.89 16.75 1.97
N ARG A 40 -15.06 16.76 1.31
CA ARG A 40 -15.77 15.53 0.86
C ARG A 40 -14.88 14.59 0.02
N LEU A 41 -13.84 15.14 -0.61
CA LEU A 41 -12.81 14.43 -1.38
C LEU A 41 -11.91 13.51 -0.54
N LEU A 42 -11.89 13.64 0.80
CA LEU A 42 -10.91 12.97 1.66
C LEU A 42 -11.55 12.33 2.89
N SER A 43 -12.87 12.09 2.91
CA SER A 43 -13.49 11.37 4.01
C SER A 43 -13.31 9.86 3.80
N PRO A 44 -12.66 9.11 4.72
CA PRO A 44 -12.57 7.66 4.60
C PRO A 44 -13.97 7.05 4.61
N ALA A 45 -14.28 6.20 3.63
CA ALA A 45 -15.49 5.38 3.63
C ALA A 45 -15.32 4.18 4.59
N ASN A 46 -14.84 4.42 5.82
CA ASN A 46 -14.61 3.39 6.84
C ASN A 46 -15.72 3.37 7.89
N SER A 47 -16.97 3.58 7.47
CA SER A 47 -18.15 3.39 8.33
C SER A 47 -18.48 1.92 8.60
N LEU A 48 -17.70 0.99 8.04
CA LEU A 48 -17.91 -0.44 8.15
C LEU A 48 -17.17 -1.01 9.36
N ASP A 49 -17.87 -1.88 10.08
CA ASP A 49 -17.28 -2.69 11.15
C ASP A 49 -16.37 -3.76 10.53
N TYR A 50 -15.15 -3.33 10.22
CA TYR A 50 -14.14 -4.17 9.58
C TYR A 50 -13.88 -5.44 10.38
N VAL A 51 -13.85 -5.37 11.72
CA VAL A 51 -13.54 -6.53 12.55
C VAL A 51 -14.66 -7.55 12.42
N LYS A 52 -15.91 -7.13 12.55
CA LYS A 52 -17.07 -8.02 12.37
C LYS A 52 -17.13 -8.63 10.97
N THR A 53 -16.74 -7.84 9.96
CA THR A 53 -16.69 -8.31 8.57
C THR A 53 -15.59 -9.36 8.39
N LEU A 54 -14.39 -9.13 8.92
CA LEU A 54 -13.32 -10.12 8.89
C LEU A 54 -13.68 -11.39 9.68
N GLN A 55 -14.28 -11.23 10.87
CA GLN A 55 -14.77 -12.34 11.70
C GLN A 55 -15.71 -13.26 10.93
N SER A 56 -16.60 -12.70 10.11
CA SER A 56 -17.62 -13.48 9.41
C SER A 56 -17.01 -14.49 8.44
N TYR A 57 -15.89 -14.17 7.79
CA TYR A 57 -15.19 -15.11 6.90
C TYR A 57 -13.86 -15.63 7.47
N PHE A 58 -13.62 -15.41 8.76
CA PHE A 58 -12.32 -15.64 9.36
C PHE A 58 -11.85 -17.08 9.26
N SER A 59 -12.74 -18.07 9.33
CA SER A 59 -12.37 -19.48 9.18
C SER A 59 -11.78 -19.77 7.79
N ILE A 60 -12.32 -19.17 6.73
CA ILE A 60 -11.82 -19.35 5.34
C ILE A 60 -10.48 -18.64 5.17
N PHE A 61 -10.37 -17.41 5.69
CA PHE A 61 -9.11 -16.68 5.73
C PHE A 61 -8.04 -17.48 6.49
N LYS A 62 -8.39 -17.99 7.67
CA LYS A 62 -7.52 -18.79 8.54
C LYS A 62 -7.11 -20.10 7.89
N ASP A 63 -8.04 -20.79 7.25
CA ASP A 63 -7.77 -22.09 6.63
C ASP A 63 -6.89 -21.96 5.38
N SER A 64 -7.13 -20.94 4.55
CA SER A 64 -6.31 -20.70 3.36
C SER A 64 -4.90 -20.20 3.71
N LEU A 65 -4.79 -19.30 4.69
CA LEU A 65 -3.49 -18.73 5.05
C LEU A 65 -2.74 -19.59 6.07
N PHE A 66 -3.38 -20.02 7.16
CA PHE A 66 -2.69 -20.50 8.38
C PHE A 66 -2.77 -22.00 8.65
N SER A 67 -3.80 -22.71 8.18
CA SER A 67 -3.89 -24.17 8.43
C SER A 67 -2.66 -24.92 7.92
N ARG A 68 -2.04 -24.41 6.84
CA ARG A 68 -0.81 -24.96 6.27
C ARG A 68 0.48 -24.28 6.77
N MET A 69 0.42 -23.04 7.29
CA MET A 69 1.55 -22.37 7.99
C MET A 69 1.97 -23.08 9.26
N MET A 70 0.99 -23.51 10.06
CA MET A 70 1.21 -24.16 11.36
C MET A 70 1.93 -25.51 11.23
N LEU A 71 1.93 -26.13 10.04
CA LEU A 71 2.59 -27.40 9.77
C LEU A 71 4.10 -27.26 9.53
N VAL A 72 4.58 -26.06 9.17
CA VAL A 72 5.99 -25.82 8.85
C VAL A 72 6.58 -24.93 9.95
N LYS A 73 7.34 -25.52 10.87
CA LYS A 73 8.18 -24.75 11.82
C LYS A 73 9.35 -24.11 11.07
N HIS A 74 9.08 -23.06 10.29
CA HIS A 74 10.11 -22.35 9.55
C HIS A 74 10.72 -21.23 10.42
N PRO A 75 12.05 -21.18 10.58
CA PRO A 75 12.72 -20.13 11.35
C PRO A 75 12.64 -18.73 10.70
N GLY A 76 11.94 -18.55 9.57
CA GLY A 76 11.66 -17.23 8.98
C GLY A 76 10.33 -16.60 9.45
N LEU A 77 9.52 -17.34 10.20
CA LEU A 77 8.19 -16.91 10.63
C LEU A 77 8.19 -16.04 11.91
N TYR A 78 9.27 -15.30 12.19
CA TYR A 78 9.37 -14.47 13.40
C TYR A 78 8.35 -13.31 13.45
N GLU A 79 7.66 -12.98 12.34
CA GLU A 79 6.52 -12.04 12.34
C GLU A 79 5.17 -12.68 12.75
N LEU A 80 5.13 -14.00 12.99
CA LEU A 80 3.92 -14.71 13.44
C LEU A 80 3.35 -14.28 14.79
N PRO A 81 4.10 -13.84 15.82
CA PRO A 81 3.50 -13.56 17.12
C PRO A 81 2.46 -12.44 17.09
N ILE A 82 2.70 -11.40 16.30
CA ILE A 82 1.77 -10.28 16.13
C ILE A 82 0.61 -10.69 15.23
N SER A 83 0.91 -11.49 14.20
CA SER A 83 -0.11 -12.11 13.37
C SER A 83 -1.06 -12.95 14.21
N GLN A 84 -0.52 -13.84 15.04
CA GLN A 84 -1.31 -14.71 15.91
C GLN A 84 -2.14 -13.91 16.91
N LYS A 85 -1.59 -12.86 17.54
CA LYS A 85 -2.38 -11.99 18.42
C LYS A 85 -3.55 -11.34 17.70
N PHE A 86 -3.35 -10.88 16.46
CA PHE A 86 -4.46 -10.32 15.68
C PHE A 86 -5.51 -11.38 15.41
N LEU A 87 -5.07 -12.55 14.96
CA LEU A 87 -5.95 -13.67 14.67
C LEU A 87 -6.74 -14.10 15.89
N ASP A 88 -6.08 -14.19 17.05
CA ASP A 88 -6.70 -14.50 18.33
C ASP A 88 -7.72 -13.42 18.69
N ALA A 89 -7.37 -12.14 18.55
CA ALA A 89 -8.31 -11.04 18.80
C ALA A 89 -9.53 -11.08 17.88
N VAL A 90 -9.34 -11.35 16.59
CA VAL A 90 -10.43 -11.52 15.63
C VAL A 90 -11.30 -12.73 16.04
N GLU A 91 -10.69 -13.88 16.31
CA GLU A 91 -11.36 -15.12 16.70
C GLU A 91 -12.13 -14.99 18.02
N GLU A 92 -11.61 -14.22 18.97
CA GLU A 92 -12.18 -13.99 20.31
C GLU A 92 -13.27 -12.92 20.34
N GLY A 93 -13.45 -12.15 19.26
CA GLY A 93 -14.40 -11.04 19.28
C GLY A 93 -13.86 -9.74 19.90
N ASP A 94 -12.54 -9.61 20.08
CA ASP A 94 -11.92 -8.42 20.66
C ASP A 94 -11.69 -7.36 19.58
N ASP A 95 -12.74 -6.61 19.26
CA ASP A 95 -12.72 -5.59 18.20
C ASP A 95 -11.64 -4.53 18.41
N MET A 96 -11.36 -4.18 19.66
CA MET A 96 -10.36 -3.16 20.00
C MET A 96 -8.95 -3.68 19.76
N ALA A 97 -8.66 -4.92 20.16
CA ALA A 97 -7.37 -5.55 19.91
C ALA A 97 -7.18 -5.92 18.43
N ALA A 98 -8.23 -6.42 17.76
CA ALA A 98 -8.20 -6.72 16.34
C ALA A 98 -7.95 -5.44 15.51
N MET A 99 -8.65 -4.35 15.84
CA MET A 99 -8.41 -3.06 15.19
C MET A 99 -6.98 -2.56 15.48
N TYR A 100 -6.51 -2.62 16.73
CA TYR A 100 -5.13 -2.26 17.10
C TYR A 100 -4.06 -3.05 16.33
N LEU A 101 -4.26 -4.36 16.22
CA LEU A 101 -3.29 -5.24 15.61
C LEU A 101 -3.40 -5.22 14.08
N SER A 102 -4.56 -4.84 13.50
CA SER A 102 -4.71 -4.58 12.07
C SER A 102 -3.93 -3.36 11.60
N THR A 103 -3.84 -2.32 12.45
CA THR A 103 -3.05 -1.12 12.15
C THR A 103 -1.56 -1.37 12.42
N ASN A 104 -1.25 -2.14 13.47
CA ASN A 104 0.12 -2.49 13.89
C ASN A 104 0.59 -3.87 13.43
N TYR A 105 0.01 -4.44 12.37
CA TYR A 105 0.46 -5.72 11.83
C TYR A 105 1.94 -5.57 11.43
N ALA A 106 2.80 -6.07 12.32
CA ALA A 106 4.25 -6.12 12.26
C ALA A 106 5.01 -4.79 12.53
N THR A 107 4.66 -4.06 13.58
CA THR A 107 5.64 -3.32 14.39
C THR A 107 5.79 -4.00 15.76
N GLU A 108 7.02 -4.22 16.23
CA GLU A 108 7.26 -4.65 17.61
C GLU A 108 6.88 -3.52 18.55
N VAL A 109 5.59 -3.34 18.84
CA VAL A 109 5.18 -2.37 19.86
C VAL A 109 5.48 -3.00 21.21
N THR A 110 6.56 -2.54 21.84
CA THR A 110 7.01 -2.97 23.17
C THR A 110 6.10 -2.48 24.30
N GLU A 111 5.28 -1.46 24.04
CA GLU A 111 4.28 -0.92 24.96
C GLU A 111 2.89 -0.87 24.32
N VAL A 112 1.90 -1.46 24.98
CA VAL A 112 0.49 -1.36 24.57
C VAL A 112 0.06 0.09 24.74
N LYS A 113 -0.14 0.83 23.65
CA LYS A 113 -0.79 2.15 23.69
C LYS A 113 -2.28 1.98 23.91
N GLU A 114 -2.91 2.89 24.67
CA GLU A 114 -4.35 2.83 24.82
C GLU A 114 -5.02 3.18 23.48
N ALA A 115 -6.16 2.55 23.19
CA ALA A 115 -6.96 2.81 22.00
C ALA A 115 -7.27 4.31 21.75
N SER A 116 -7.38 5.06 22.84
CA SER A 116 -7.58 6.51 22.89
C SER A 116 -6.42 7.32 22.31
N ASP A 117 -5.22 6.74 22.21
CA ASP A 117 -4.01 7.41 21.70
C ASP A 117 -3.92 7.41 20.16
N GLY A 118 -4.88 6.75 19.48
CA GLY A 118 -4.92 6.62 18.03
C GLY A 118 -4.16 5.39 17.53
N TYR A 119 -4.83 4.60 16.69
CA TYR A 119 -4.35 3.30 16.20
C TYR A 119 -3.36 3.40 15.02
N GLU A 120 -3.32 4.54 14.36
CA GLU A 120 -2.32 4.96 13.40
C GLU A 120 -1.83 6.36 13.82
N SER A 121 -0.56 6.69 13.61
CA SER A 121 -0.08 8.03 13.91
C SER A 121 -0.94 9.06 13.17
N VAL A 122 -1.33 10.13 13.86
CA VAL A 122 -2.09 11.21 13.25
C VAL A 122 -1.34 11.68 12.01
N PRO A 123 -1.93 11.63 10.80
CA PRO A 123 -1.26 12.03 9.58
C PRO A 123 -0.61 13.39 9.77
N ALA A 124 0.69 13.47 9.51
CA ALA A 124 1.47 14.66 9.78
C ALA A 124 2.38 14.98 8.61
N VAL A 125 2.53 16.27 8.34
CA VAL A 125 3.45 16.79 7.32
C VAL A 125 4.52 17.57 8.05
N VAL A 126 5.76 17.31 7.68
CA VAL A 126 6.90 18.07 8.17
C VAL A 126 7.30 19.07 7.11
N SER A 127 7.42 20.34 7.47
CA SER A 127 7.99 21.36 6.59
C SER A 127 9.37 21.74 7.07
N MET A 128 10.34 21.86 6.16
CA MET A 128 11.72 22.19 6.48
C MET A 128 12.29 23.12 5.41
N SER A 129 13.05 24.13 5.83
CA SER A 129 13.63 25.14 4.93
C SER A 129 15.07 24.84 4.55
N ASP A 130 15.49 25.26 3.36
CA ASP A 130 16.87 25.14 2.86
C ASP A 130 17.36 23.69 2.84
N VAL A 131 16.62 22.83 2.14
CA VAL A 131 16.74 21.37 2.23
C VAL A 131 17.32 20.78 0.95
N TYR A 132 18.28 19.89 1.10
CA TYR A 132 18.74 19.00 0.05
C TYR A 132 17.96 17.70 0.13
N ILE A 133 17.50 17.21 -1.02
CA ILE A 133 16.66 16.01 -1.13
C ILE A 133 17.30 15.10 -2.15
N GLU A 134 17.26 13.79 -1.90
CA GLU A 134 17.72 12.79 -2.87
C GLU A 134 16.66 11.72 -3.21
N GLU A 135 16.99 10.89 -4.19
CA GLU A 135 16.07 9.96 -4.84
C GLU A 135 15.62 8.76 -4.00
N HIS A 136 16.40 8.38 -2.98
CA HIS A 136 16.05 7.36 -2.00
C HIS A 136 15.23 7.92 -0.80
N GLY A 137 14.91 9.21 -0.81
CA GLY A 137 14.07 9.86 0.21
C GLY A 137 14.83 10.47 1.38
N PHE A 138 16.16 10.39 1.42
CA PHE A 138 16.96 11.12 2.40
C PHE A 138 16.85 12.63 2.14
N PHE A 139 16.81 13.40 3.23
CA PHE A 139 16.86 14.85 3.14
C PHE A 139 17.62 15.46 4.30
N TRP A 140 18.30 16.58 4.06
CA TRP A 140 19.17 17.21 5.05
C TRP A 140 19.29 18.72 4.82
N ASN A 141 19.70 19.44 5.86
CA ASN A 141 20.21 20.80 5.77
C ASN A 141 21.62 20.86 6.41
N ASP A 142 22.05 22.06 6.80
CA ASP A 142 23.36 22.25 7.46
C ASP A 142 23.43 21.67 8.89
N GLN A 143 22.29 21.39 9.51
CA GLN A 143 22.17 21.00 10.92
C GLN A 143 21.74 19.54 11.08
N ASP A 144 20.80 19.08 10.25
CA ASP A 144 20.08 17.84 10.43
C ASP A 144 20.08 16.99 9.16
N LEU A 145 20.06 15.67 9.36
CA LEU A 145 19.88 14.65 8.33
C LEU A 145 18.74 13.76 8.77
N VAL A 146 17.77 13.56 7.87
CA VAL A 146 16.60 12.71 8.13
C VAL A 146 16.61 11.56 7.15
N ALA A 147 16.41 10.37 7.70
CA ALA A 147 16.30 9.12 6.97
C ALA A 147 14.91 8.50 7.19
N PRO A 148 13.94 8.78 6.30
CA PRO A 148 12.62 8.19 6.41
C PRO A 148 12.64 6.67 6.49
N ASN A 149 11.73 6.11 7.28
CA ASN A 149 11.49 4.67 7.26
C ASN A 149 11.11 4.22 5.84
N SER A 150 11.82 3.23 5.34
CA SER A 150 11.64 2.70 4.00
C SER A 150 12.08 1.24 3.97
N CYS A 151 11.94 0.58 2.82
CA CYS A 151 12.67 -0.67 2.63
C CYS A 151 14.17 -0.41 2.84
N ARG A 152 14.87 -1.30 3.57
CA ARG A 152 16.31 -1.20 3.84
C ARG A 152 16.80 0.09 4.53
N SER A 153 15.92 0.89 5.15
CA SER A 153 16.33 2.15 5.80
C SER A 153 17.45 1.95 6.84
N SER A 154 17.39 0.89 7.66
CA SER A 154 18.44 0.62 8.66
C SER A 154 19.78 0.16 8.09
N VAL A 155 19.79 -0.41 6.89
CA VAL A 155 21.03 -0.72 6.17
C VAL A 155 21.62 0.55 5.58
N ASN A 156 20.78 1.35 4.91
CA ASN A 156 21.22 2.53 4.16
C ASN A 156 21.60 3.71 5.07
N ALA A 157 20.94 3.88 6.23
CA ALA A 157 21.25 4.96 7.18
C ALA A 157 22.72 4.95 7.64
N ARG A 158 23.36 3.77 7.64
CA ARG A 158 24.79 3.62 7.98
C ARG A 158 25.71 4.12 6.86
N ASP A 159 25.29 4.02 5.61
CA ASP A 159 26.07 4.44 4.43
C ASP A 159 25.92 5.95 4.15
N VAL A 160 24.76 6.54 4.47
CA VAL A 160 24.47 7.97 4.24
C VAL A 160 25.29 8.88 5.16
N ASN A 161 25.82 8.37 6.27
CA ASN A 161 26.62 9.17 7.20
C ASN A 161 28.07 9.40 6.74
N THR A 162 28.42 9.03 5.50
CA THR A 162 29.69 9.39 4.87
C THR A 162 29.67 10.82 4.34
N HIS A 163 30.73 11.60 4.57
CA HIS A 163 30.83 13.01 4.14
C HIS A 163 30.57 13.26 2.64
N GLU A 164 30.63 12.23 1.79
CA GLU A 164 30.40 12.33 0.34
C GLU A 164 28.93 12.55 -0.03
N THR A 165 27.96 12.09 0.78
CA THR A 165 26.53 12.30 0.52
C THR A 165 26.09 13.74 0.79
N ARG A 166 26.73 14.41 1.77
CA ARG A 166 26.46 15.80 2.19
C ARG A 166 27.12 16.86 1.32
N LEU A 167 27.76 16.49 0.21
CA LEU A 167 28.25 17.47 -0.75
C LEU A 167 27.07 18.29 -1.25
N ARG A 168 27.08 19.61 -0.97
CA ARG A 168 26.13 20.58 -1.52
C ARG A 168 26.27 20.54 -3.04
N PRO A 169 25.33 19.94 -3.76
CA PRO A 169 25.52 19.82 -5.18
C PRO A 169 25.32 21.21 -5.81
N GLY A 170 25.93 21.45 -6.97
CA GLY A 170 25.60 22.61 -7.81
C GLY A 170 24.25 22.43 -8.54
N GLU A 171 23.28 21.76 -7.91
CA GLU A 171 22.09 21.21 -8.52
C GLU A 171 20.92 22.20 -8.63
N ALA A 172 19.90 21.77 -9.37
CA ALA A 172 18.68 22.50 -9.58
C ALA A 172 18.05 22.91 -8.23
N ARG A 173 17.84 24.22 -8.08
CA ARG A 173 17.17 24.83 -6.94
C ARG A 173 15.71 25.09 -7.26
N HIS A 174 14.83 24.70 -6.36
CA HIS A 174 13.39 24.85 -6.49
C HIS A 174 12.81 25.62 -5.29
N GLY A 175 11.69 26.30 -5.48
CA GLY A 175 11.02 27.05 -4.41
C GLY A 175 10.41 26.11 -3.36
N LYS A 176 9.23 25.56 -3.65
CA LYS A 176 8.51 24.64 -2.75
C LYS A 176 8.36 23.27 -3.38
N VAL A 177 8.67 22.22 -2.62
CA VAL A 177 8.64 20.83 -3.10
C VAL A 177 7.98 19.92 -2.08
N VAL A 178 7.02 19.10 -2.51
CA VAL A 178 6.56 17.92 -1.76
C VAL A 178 7.48 16.75 -2.07
N VAL A 179 7.99 16.06 -1.05
CA VAL A 179 8.97 14.97 -1.19
C VAL A 179 8.27 13.61 -1.10
N LEU A 180 8.16 12.91 -2.23
CA LEU A 180 7.64 11.54 -2.30
C LEU A 180 8.71 10.51 -2.69
N THR A 181 9.98 10.91 -2.71
CA THR A 181 11.09 9.97 -2.90
C THR A 181 11.23 9.05 -1.69
N GLN A 182 11.61 7.80 -1.96
CA GLN A 182 11.78 6.74 -0.97
C GLN A 182 12.58 5.60 -1.62
N GLU A 183 13.32 4.84 -0.82
CA GLU A 183 13.96 3.60 -1.28
C GLU A 183 12.94 2.67 -1.96
N TYR A 184 13.34 2.12 -3.11
CA TYR A 184 12.49 1.34 -4.01
C TYR A 184 11.28 2.06 -4.59
N GLY A 185 11.21 3.40 -4.54
CA GLY A 185 10.14 4.18 -5.17
C GLY A 185 9.96 3.96 -6.69
N LEU A 186 10.86 3.22 -7.34
CA LEU A 186 10.76 2.79 -8.73
C LEU A 186 9.92 1.53 -8.94
N ALA A 187 9.78 0.72 -7.90
CA ALA A 187 8.98 -0.49 -7.99
C ALA A 187 7.51 -0.11 -7.85
N TYR A 188 6.70 -0.57 -8.81
CA TYR A 188 5.31 -0.14 -8.95
C TYR A 188 4.48 -0.19 -7.66
N TYR A 189 4.61 -1.26 -6.86
CA TYR A 189 3.98 -1.35 -5.55
C TYR A 189 4.40 -0.21 -4.62
N HIS A 190 5.71 -0.02 -4.44
CA HIS A 190 6.25 1.01 -3.55
C HIS A 190 5.87 2.41 -4.02
N LEU A 191 5.86 2.67 -5.33
CA LEU A 191 5.35 3.95 -5.81
C LEU A 191 3.87 4.12 -5.49
N LEU A 192 3.00 3.22 -5.96
CA LEU A 192 1.55 3.41 -5.89
C LEU A 192 1.05 3.39 -4.45
N VAL A 193 1.54 2.44 -3.64
CA VAL A 193 0.97 2.11 -2.35
C VAL A 193 1.67 2.83 -1.21
N GLU A 194 3.00 3.00 -1.30
CA GLU A 194 3.79 3.62 -0.23
C GLU A 194 4.07 5.09 -0.49
N ASN A 195 4.47 5.48 -1.71
CA ASN A 195 4.84 6.87 -1.99
C ASN A 195 3.62 7.72 -2.34
N LEU A 196 2.80 7.26 -3.28
CA LEU A 196 1.68 8.05 -3.78
C LEU A 196 0.59 8.19 -2.73
N SER A 197 0.38 7.21 -1.84
CA SER A 197 -0.64 7.32 -0.79
C SER A 197 -0.37 8.48 0.17
N ARG A 198 0.91 8.79 0.42
CA ARG A 198 1.34 9.90 1.26
C ARG A 198 1.00 11.28 0.70
N ILE A 199 0.78 11.39 -0.61
CA ILE A 199 0.41 12.67 -1.23
C ILE A 199 -0.94 13.18 -0.73
N THR A 200 -1.82 12.28 -0.31
CA THR A 200 -3.21 12.59 0.06
C THR A 200 -3.30 13.56 1.24
N ILE A 201 -2.30 13.56 2.11
CA ILE A 201 -2.20 14.46 3.28
C ILE A 201 -2.00 15.92 2.87
N VAL A 202 -1.41 16.13 1.68
CA VAL A 202 -1.08 17.45 1.14
C VAL A 202 -1.79 17.72 -0.20
N LEU A 203 -2.73 16.87 -0.60
CA LEU A 203 -3.33 16.93 -1.93
C LEU A 203 -4.18 18.19 -2.10
N ASP A 204 -4.97 18.56 -1.08
CA ASP A 204 -5.73 19.81 -1.05
C ASP A 204 -4.83 21.03 -1.27
N MET A 205 -3.75 21.12 -0.49
CA MET A 205 -2.75 22.18 -0.62
C MET A 205 -2.07 22.16 -2.00
N LEU A 206 -1.74 20.98 -2.54
CA LEU A 206 -1.17 20.87 -3.88
C LEU A 206 -2.14 21.37 -4.95
N LEU A 207 -3.43 21.09 -4.83
CA LEU A 207 -4.45 21.57 -5.78
C LEU A 207 -4.64 23.09 -5.68
N GLU A 208 -4.58 23.66 -4.48
CA GLU A 208 -4.72 25.10 -4.24
C GLU A 208 -3.45 25.91 -4.60
N ASN A 209 -2.27 25.27 -4.60
CA ASN A 209 -0.97 25.93 -4.77
C ASN A 209 -0.21 25.32 -5.96
N PRO A 210 -0.50 25.74 -7.20
CA PRO A 210 0.11 25.18 -8.41
C PRO A 210 1.62 25.46 -8.55
N ASP A 211 2.18 26.38 -7.75
CA ASP A 211 3.62 26.65 -7.67
C ASP A 211 4.40 25.54 -6.94
N ILE A 212 3.74 24.75 -6.10
CA ILE A 212 4.37 23.64 -5.39
C ILE A 212 4.61 22.48 -6.36
N LYS A 213 5.87 22.03 -6.43
CA LYS A 213 6.29 20.89 -7.24
C LYS A 213 6.31 19.61 -6.41
N VAL A 214 6.32 18.43 -7.05
CA VAL A 214 6.37 17.13 -6.37
C VAL A 214 7.61 16.38 -6.83
N ALA A 215 8.51 16.09 -5.91
CA ALA A 215 9.71 15.31 -6.17
C ALA A 215 9.42 13.80 -6.09
N VAL A 216 9.78 13.10 -7.16
CA VAL A 216 9.68 11.64 -7.31
C VAL A 216 10.92 11.11 -8.02
N HIS A 217 11.13 9.80 -7.97
CA HIS A 217 12.23 9.14 -8.65
C HIS A 217 11.76 8.37 -9.89
N SER A 218 12.60 8.29 -10.92
CA SER A 218 12.32 7.52 -12.14
C SER A 218 13.59 7.07 -12.86
N ILE A 219 13.52 5.90 -13.51
CA ILE A 219 14.66 5.27 -14.23
C ILE A 219 14.51 5.20 -15.74
N SER A 220 13.33 5.48 -16.29
CA SER A 220 13.10 5.40 -17.73
C SER A 220 11.94 6.30 -18.17
N GLU A 221 11.81 6.53 -19.46
CA GLU A 221 10.69 7.33 -19.99
C GLU A 221 9.35 6.64 -19.80
N SER A 222 9.28 5.32 -20.05
CA SER A 222 8.08 4.53 -19.72
C SER A 222 7.71 4.60 -18.24
N HIS A 223 8.72 4.71 -17.37
CA HIS A 223 8.53 4.91 -15.94
C HIS A 223 8.01 6.32 -15.63
N ARG A 224 8.28 7.34 -16.45
CA ARG A 224 7.68 8.67 -16.31
C ARG A 224 6.24 8.70 -16.78
N GLU A 225 5.93 8.06 -17.91
CA GLU A 225 4.59 8.05 -18.49
C GLU A 225 3.53 7.54 -17.52
N TYR A 226 3.78 6.41 -16.83
CA TYR A 226 2.83 5.91 -15.86
C TYR A 226 2.74 6.79 -14.60
N ILE A 227 3.86 7.38 -14.15
CA ILE A 227 3.86 8.33 -13.03
C ILE A 227 2.99 9.53 -13.38
N TYR A 228 3.19 10.12 -14.55
CA TYR A 228 2.37 11.23 -15.04
C TYR A 228 0.89 10.87 -15.07
N GLY A 229 0.54 9.69 -15.56
CA GLY A 229 -0.86 9.25 -15.57
C GLY A 229 -1.47 9.12 -14.17
N LEU A 230 -0.70 8.65 -13.16
CA LEU A 230 -1.16 8.64 -11.76
C LEU A 230 -1.38 10.05 -11.21
N PHE A 231 -0.45 10.97 -11.47
CA PHE A 231 -0.58 12.37 -11.01
C PHE A 231 -1.71 13.12 -11.72
N GLU A 232 -1.96 12.84 -13.00
CA GLU A 232 -3.07 13.42 -13.76
C GLU A 232 -4.42 13.01 -13.16
N LEU A 233 -4.58 11.75 -12.74
CA LEU A 233 -5.77 11.29 -12.01
C LEU A 233 -5.97 12.04 -10.68
N LEU A 234 -4.88 12.54 -10.07
CA LEU A 234 -4.94 13.36 -8.87
C LEU A 234 -5.07 14.86 -9.14
N GLY A 235 -5.23 15.27 -10.41
CA GLY A 235 -5.35 16.68 -10.80
C GLY A 235 -4.03 17.46 -10.77
N ILE A 236 -2.88 16.77 -10.78
CA ILE A 236 -1.55 17.38 -10.78
C ILE A 236 -0.96 17.30 -12.18
N SER A 237 -0.63 18.47 -12.75
CA SER A 237 -0.07 18.56 -14.10
C SER A 237 1.37 18.04 -14.17
N GLN A 238 1.75 17.51 -15.35
CA GLN A 238 3.05 16.89 -15.58
C GLN A 238 4.23 17.84 -15.31
N ASP A 239 4.09 19.14 -15.59
CA ASP A 239 5.13 20.15 -15.34
C ASP A 239 5.42 20.34 -13.83
N ARG A 240 4.55 19.83 -12.96
CA ARG A 240 4.72 19.88 -11.51
C ARG A 240 5.49 18.70 -10.95
N VAL A 241 5.69 17.63 -11.73
CA VAL A 241 6.40 16.43 -11.30
C VAL A 241 7.89 16.59 -11.61
N LEU A 242 8.72 16.56 -10.57
CA LEU A 242 10.18 16.64 -10.66
C LEU A 242 10.77 15.24 -10.50
N PHE A 243 11.39 14.74 -11.55
CA PHE A 243 12.22 13.53 -11.47
C PHE A 243 13.61 13.91 -11.00
N ILE A 244 13.96 13.48 -9.79
CA ILE A 244 15.19 13.92 -9.13
C ILE A 244 16.17 12.75 -8.96
N HIS A 245 17.46 13.08 -9.00
CA HIS A 245 18.53 12.31 -8.37
C HIS A 245 18.87 12.96 -7.02
N LYS A 246 19.18 14.26 -7.09
CA LYS A 246 19.34 15.16 -5.96
C LYS A 246 18.90 16.57 -6.38
N ILE A 247 18.34 17.34 -5.46
CA ILE A 247 17.92 18.73 -5.65
C ILE A 247 18.10 19.55 -4.38
N HIS A 248 18.00 20.88 -4.53
CA HIS A 248 17.85 21.82 -3.42
C HIS A 248 16.47 22.48 -3.46
N ALA A 249 15.79 22.58 -2.31
CA ALA A 249 14.50 23.25 -2.17
C ALA A 249 14.56 24.34 -1.09
N ASP A 250 13.96 25.50 -1.37
CA ASP A 250 13.83 26.57 -0.37
C ASP A 250 12.91 26.12 0.78
N LEU A 251 11.86 25.34 0.45
CA LEU A 251 10.95 24.70 1.38
C LEU A 251 10.60 23.28 0.89
N ALA A 252 10.91 22.29 1.71
CA ALA A 252 10.46 20.91 1.53
C ALA A 252 9.24 20.63 2.42
N LEU A 253 8.24 19.96 1.87
CA LEU A 253 7.11 19.39 2.58
C LEU A 253 7.24 17.87 2.50
N VAL A 254 7.40 17.23 3.65
CA VAL A 254 7.70 15.81 3.76
C VAL A 254 6.53 15.12 4.46
N PRO A 255 5.66 14.45 3.69
CA PRO A 255 4.66 13.54 4.23
C PRO A 255 5.31 12.39 5.03
N PRO A 256 4.58 11.73 5.92
CA PRO A 256 5.10 10.69 6.81
C PRO A 256 5.61 9.51 6.00
N ALA A 257 6.68 8.89 6.47
CA ALA A 257 7.29 7.74 5.82
C ALA A 257 6.35 6.53 5.86
N THR A 258 6.49 5.61 4.90
CA THR A 258 5.74 4.35 4.91
C THR A 258 6.67 3.17 5.12
N VAL A 259 6.37 2.35 6.14
CA VAL A 259 7.09 1.11 6.39
C VAL A 259 6.89 0.16 5.20
N CYS A 260 7.99 -0.46 4.77
CA CYS A 260 8.03 -1.39 3.64
C CYS A 260 6.94 -2.48 3.74
N GLY A 261 6.07 -2.57 2.75
CA GLY A 261 4.98 -3.54 2.67
C GLY A 261 3.81 -3.28 3.64
N LYS A 262 3.82 -2.16 4.37
CA LYS A 262 2.89 -1.87 5.46
C LYS A 262 2.32 -0.44 5.32
N PRO A 263 1.54 -0.14 4.25
CA PRO A 263 0.97 1.18 4.04
C PRO A 263 0.03 1.59 5.16
N ASN A 264 -0.10 2.87 5.45
CA ASN A 264 -1.10 3.37 6.40
C ASN A 264 -2.53 3.21 5.82
N ALA A 265 -3.46 2.68 6.62
CA ALA A 265 -4.82 2.37 6.20
C ALA A 265 -5.61 3.63 5.81
N VAL A 266 -5.48 4.72 6.59
CA VAL A 266 -6.08 6.01 6.25
C VAL A 266 -5.52 6.49 4.91
N LEU A 267 -4.21 6.56 4.73
CA LEU A 267 -3.58 7.11 3.53
C LEU A 267 -3.90 6.31 2.27
N VAL A 268 -3.91 4.98 2.34
CA VAL A 268 -4.26 4.14 1.18
C VAL A 268 -5.75 4.26 0.84
N THR A 269 -6.62 4.45 1.83
CA THR A 269 -8.06 4.68 1.62
C THR A 269 -8.32 6.05 1.01
N LEU A 270 -7.61 7.10 1.46
CA LEU A 270 -7.65 8.42 0.85
C LEU A 270 -7.17 8.38 -0.60
N LEU A 271 -6.10 7.61 -0.88
CA LEU A 271 -5.56 7.48 -2.22
C LEU A 271 -6.57 6.79 -3.14
N ARG A 272 -7.15 5.68 -2.68
CA ARG A 272 -8.25 5.00 -3.37
C ARG A 272 -9.35 5.98 -3.75
N HIS A 273 -9.83 6.77 -2.80
CA HIS A 273 -10.90 7.74 -3.06
C HIS A 273 -10.47 8.77 -4.11
N ALA A 274 -9.29 9.38 -3.95
CA ALA A 274 -8.78 10.39 -4.88
C ALA A 274 -8.62 9.84 -6.31
N LEU A 275 -8.07 8.63 -6.45
CA LEU A 275 -7.93 7.97 -7.74
C LEU A 275 -9.29 7.68 -8.38
N LEU A 276 -10.24 7.11 -7.63
CA LEU A 276 -11.58 6.83 -8.13
C LEU A 276 -12.30 8.12 -8.57
N GLN A 277 -12.20 9.20 -7.80
CA GLN A 277 -12.75 10.51 -8.19
C GLN A 277 -12.14 11.02 -9.50
N GLY A 278 -10.81 10.89 -9.66
CA GLY A 278 -10.12 11.27 -10.89
C GLY A 278 -10.51 10.41 -12.10
N MET A 279 -10.75 9.11 -11.87
CA MET A 279 -11.16 8.18 -12.92
C MET A 279 -12.62 8.39 -13.35
N TYR A 280 -13.50 8.67 -12.39
CA TYR A 280 -14.96 8.74 -12.56
C TYR A 280 -15.56 10.03 -11.97
N PRO A 281 -15.17 11.22 -12.47
CA PRO A 281 -15.58 12.50 -11.89
C PRO A 281 -17.09 12.74 -11.99
N ASP A 282 -17.73 12.28 -13.07
CA ASP A 282 -19.17 12.49 -13.31
C ASP A 282 -20.08 11.67 -12.38
N THR A 283 -19.54 10.61 -11.77
CA THR A 283 -20.27 9.71 -10.85
C THR A 283 -19.79 9.85 -9.42
N GLY A 284 -18.90 10.81 -9.14
CA GLY A 284 -18.31 10.99 -7.82
C GLY A 284 -17.48 9.78 -7.38
N GLY A 285 -16.70 9.20 -8.30
CA GLY A 285 -15.80 8.08 -8.02
C GLY A 285 -16.44 6.69 -8.08
N VAL A 286 -17.65 6.57 -8.62
CA VAL A 286 -18.33 5.27 -8.76
C VAL A 286 -18.05 4.69 -10.15
N PRO A 287 -17.31 3.57 -10.26
CA PRO A 287 -17.06 2.92 -11.55
C PRO A 287 -18.36 2.42 -12.18
N PRO A 288 -18.43 2.33 -13.53
CA PRO A 288 -19.59 1.74 -14.19
C PRO A 288 -19.73 0.27 -13.83
N THR A 289 -20.96 -0.19 -13.63
CA THR A 289 -21.23 -1.62 -13.41
C THR A 289 -21.02 -2.39 -14.72
N PRO A 290 -20.10 -3.36 -14.78
CA PRO A 290 -19.93 -4.16 -15.99
C PRO A 290 -21.19 -5.03 -16.21
N PRO A 291 -21.54 -5.38 -17.46
CA PRO A 291 -22.69 -6.24 -17.75
C PRO A 291 -22.62 -7.62 -17.08
N LYS A 292 -21.39 -8.08 -16.82
CA LYS A 292 -21.07 -9.34 -16.18
C LYS A 292 -19.90 -9.13 -15.22
N PRO A 293 -19.90 -9.74 -14.02
CA PRO A 293 -18.80 -9.61 -13.07
C PRO A 293 -17.46 -10.02 -13.68
N ILE A 294 -16.40 -9.26 -13.39
CA ILE A 294 -15.07 -9.47 -13.96
C ILE A 294 -14.17 -10.20 -12.96
N MET A 295 -13.57 -11.29 -13.42
CA MET A 295 -12.50 -11.99 -12.72
C MET A 295 -11.16 -11.67 -13.40
N VAL A 296 -10.28 -10.95 -12.72
CA VAL A 296 -8.96 -10.61 -13.24
C VAL A 296 -7.99 -11.74 -12.93
N LEU A 297 -7.34 -12.29 -13.95
CA LEU A 297 -6.20 -13.20 -13.81
C LEU A 297 -4.90 -12.44 -14.12
N ILE A 298 -4.07 -12.20 -13.12
CA ILE A 298 -2.78 -11.52 -13.34
C ILE A 298 -1.77 -12.50 -13.92
N VAL A 299 -1.23 -12.19 -15.11
CA VAL A 299 -0.26 -13.01 -15.80
C VAL A 299 1.10 -12.34 -15.81
N ARG A 300 2.10 -13.02 -15.25
CA ARG A 300 3.49 -12.53 -15.17
C ARG A 300 4.37 -13.29 -16.15
N LYS A 301 5.18 -12.56 -16.93
CA LYS A 301 6.10 -13.13 -17.94
C LYS A 301 7.52 -13.40 -17.43
N ASN A 302 7.90 -12.82 -16.28
CA ASN A 302 9.29 -12.82 -15.80
C ASN A 302 9.47 -13.73 -14.59
N LYS A 303 9.41 -13.18 -13.38
CA LYS A 303 9.52 -13.92 -12.12
C LYS A 303 8.15 -14.04 -11.46
N ARG A 304 7.94 -15.10 -10.67
CA ARG A 304 6.68 -15.31 -9.94
C ARG A 304 5.50 -15.49 -10.89
N GLY A 305 5.72 -16.10 -12.05
CA GLY A 305 4.64 -16.41 -12.98
C GLY A 305 4.07 -17.80 -12.71
N LEU A 306 2.88 -18.07 -13.25
CA LEU A 306 2.33 -19.42 -13.26
C LEU A 306 2.86 -20.17 -14.49
N GLY A 307 3.47 -21.34 -14.31
CA GLY A 307 3.89 -22.22 -15.42
C GLY A 307 2.68 -22.75 -16.20
N ASN A 308 1.54 -22.90 -15.53
CA ASN A 308 0.27 -23.41 -16.06
C ASN A 308 -0.84 -22.33 -16.16
N ASN A 309 -0.49 -21.07 -16.50
CA ASN A 309 -1.46 -19.96 -16.65
C ASN A 309 -2.69 -20.34 -17.49
N THR A 310 -2.48 -21.00 -18.64
CA THR A 310 -3.56 -21.43 -19.54
C THR A 310 -4.54 -22.37 -18.85
N GLU A 311 -4.05 -23.34 -18.08
CA GLU A 311 -4.89 -24.33 -17.39
C GLU A 311 -5.70 -23.67 -16.28
N VAL A 312 -5.07 -22.78 -15.51
CA VAL A 312 -5.78 -21.98 -14.49
C VAL A 312 -6.87 -21.14 -15.12
N ARG A 313 -6.57 -20.40 -16.19
CA ARG A 313 -7.56 -19.57 -16.91
C ARG A 313 -8.74 -20.40 -17.40
N ASP A 314 -8.46 -21.49 -18.11
CA ASP A 314 -9.48 -22.32 -18.74
C ASP A 314 -10.39 -22.97 -17.68
N ALA A 315 -9.81 -23.38 -16.54
CA ALA A 315 -10.59 -23.89 -15.41
C ALA A 315 -11.45 -22.82 -14.73
N LEU A 316 -10.95 -21.59 -14.58
CA LEU A 316 -11.75 -20.47 -14.08
C LEU A 316 -12.94 -20.18 -15.01
N ILE A 317 -12.71 -20.12 -16.33
CA ILE A 317 -13.78 -19.94 -17.32
C ILE A 317 -14.82 -21.06 -17.22
N GLN A 318 -14.37 -22.31 -17.13
CA GLN A 318 -15.25 -23.47 -17.07
C GLN A 318 -16.10 -23.52 -15.79
N ASN A 319 -15.51 -23.17 -14.65
CA ASN A 319 -16.15 -23.31 -13.34
C ASN A 319 -16.96 -22.08 -12.92
N PHE A 320 -16.70 -20.91 -13.54
CA PHE A 320 -17.38 -19.65 -13.24
C PHE A 320 -17.94 -19.01 -14.52
N PRO A 321 -18.87 -19.66 -15.23
CA PRO A 321 -19.38 -19.19 -16.53
C PRO A 321 -20.11 -17.85 -16.46
N ASP A 322 -20.57 -17.46 -15.26
CA ASP A 322 -21.21 -16.17 -14.98
C ASP A 322 -20.20 -15.04 -14.70
N HIS A 323 -18.90 -15.31 -14.80
CA HIS A 323 -17.84 -14.29 -14.75
C HIS A 323 -17.10 -14.18 -16.09
N ASP A 324 -16.68 -12.97 -16.43
CA ASP A 324 -15.73 -12.75 -17.53
C ASP A 324 -14.31 -12.80 -16.97
N VAL A 325 -13.54 -13.80 -17.38
CA VAL A 325 -12.14 -13.96 -16.98
C VAL A 325 -11.27 -13.13 -17.92
N VAL A 326 -10.57 -12.13 -17.37
CA VAL A 326 -9.73 -11.19 -18.12
C VAL A 326 -8.28 -11.34 -17.68
N GLU A 327 -7.38 -11.65 -18.61
CA GLU A 327 -5.93 -11.72 -18.33
C GLU A 327 -5.32 -10.32 -18.28
N PHE A 328 -4.59 -10.03 -17.20
CA PHE A 328 -3.90 -8.76 -17.00
C PHE A 328 -2.38 -8.93 -17.06
N PHE A 329 -1.73 -8.20 -17.98
CA PHE A 329 -0.29 -8.32 -18.23
C PHE A 329 0.56 -7.14 -17.71
N GLY A 330 -0.09 -6.06 -17.22
CA GLY A 330 0.60 -4.88 -16.70
C GLY A 330 1.32 -4.04 -17.75
N THR A 331 0.84 -4.07 -19.01
CA THR A 331 1.41 -3.32 -20.13
C THR A 331 0.53 -2.18 -20.64
N ASP A 332 -0.73 -2.14 -20.22
CA ASP A 332 -1.70 -1.16 -20.69
C ASP A 332 -1.45 0.22 -20.04
N PRO A 333 -1.98 1.32 -20.59
CA PRO A 333 -1.93 2.62 -19.93
C PRO A 333 -2.52 2.56 -18.52
N ILE A 334 -1.93 3.31 -17.58
CA ILE A 334 -2.28 3.20 -16.15
C ILE A 334 -3.78 3.35 -15.86
N ARG A 335 -4.46 4.27 -16.57
CA ARG A 335 -5.91 4.46 -16.42
C ARG A 335 -6.69 3.21 -16.81
N GLU A 336 -6.32 2.53 -17.90
CA GLU A 336 -6.96 1.28 -18.34
C GLU A 336 -6.70 0.13 -17.35
N GLN A 337 -5.48 0.07 -16.80
CA GLN A 337 -5.17 -0.89 -15.74
C GLN A 337 -6.08 -0.67 -14.53
N LEU A 338 -6.19 0.57 -14.05
CA LEU A 338 -7.02 0.89 -12.90
C LEU A 338 -8.52 0.69 -13.19
N ASP A 339 -9.01 1.01 -14.40
CA ASP A 339 -10.40 0.81 -14.80
C ASP A 339 -10.80 -0.69 -14.71
N LEU A 340 -9.92 -1.60 -15.14
CA LEU A 340 -10.12 -3.04 -15.00
C LEU A 340 -10.25 -3.47 -13.53
N PHE A 341 -9.37 -2.97 -12.67
CA PHE A 341 -9.37 -3.34 -11.25
C PHE A 341 -10.52 -2.69 -10.48
N ALA A 342 -10.95 -1.49 -10.86
CA ALA A 342 -12.08 -0.78 -10.25
C ALA A 342 -13.43 -1.48 -10.48
N THR A 343 -13.49 -2.42 -11.43
CA THR A 343 -14.70 -3.19 -11.75
C THR A 343 -14.57 -4.70 -11.47
N ALA A 344 -13.41 -5.14 -10.96
CA ALA A 344 -13.15 -6.53 -10.64
C ALA A 344 -13.99 -7.00 -9.43
N SER A 345 -14.58 -8.19 -9.53
CA SER A 345 -15.22 -8.88 -8.39
C SER A 345 -14.27 -9.89 -7.75
N VAL A 346 -13.42 -10.52 -8.56
CA VAL A 346 -12.41 -11.50 -8.14
C VAL A 346 -11.08 -11.15 -8.81
N ILE A 347 -9.98 -11.29 -8.08
CA ILE A 347 -8.62 -11.13 -8.58
C ILE A 347 -7.83 -12.37 -8.18
N VAL A 348 -7.40 -13.14 -9.18
CA VAL A 348 -6.51 -14.29 -9.02
C VAL A 348 -5.14 -13.89 -9.55
N ALA A 349 -4.11 -13.96 -8.71
CA ALA A 349 -2.82 -13.42 -9.08
C ALA A 349 -1.67 -14.15 -8.40
N PRO A 350 -0.57 -14.43 -9.12
CA PRO A 350 0.67 -14.72 -8.44
C PRO A 350 1.22 -13.50 -7.71
N HIS A 351 1.99 -13.72 -6.63
CA HIS A 351 2.59 -12.67 -5.83
C HIS A 351 3.42 -11.71 -6.70
N GLY A 352 3.07 -10.41 -6.66
CA GLY A 352 3.83 -9.37 -7.33
C GLY A 352 3.04 -8.13 -7.68
N ALA A 353 3.75 -7.12 -8.17
CA ALA A 353 3.30 -5.73 -8.23
C ALA A 353 1.96 -5.47 -8.94
N GLY A 354 1.48 -6.37 -9.81
CA GLY A 354 0.14 -6.24 -10.39
C GLY A 354 -0.97 -6.20 -9.34
N LEU A 355 -0.78 -6.86 -8.19
CA LEU A 355 -1.71 -6.81 -7.06
C LEU A 355 -1.76 -5.43 -6.38
N ALA A 356 -0.85 -4.50 -6.66
CA ALA A 356 -0.95 -3.14 -6.13
C ALA A 356 -2.20 -2.40 -6.65
N ASN A 357 -2.74 -2.82 -7.81
CA ASN A 357 -3.94 -2.24 -8.39
C ASN A 357 -5.22 -2.52 -7.59
N ILE A 358 -5.20 -3.42 -6.59
CA ILE A 358 -6.36 -3.63 -5.71
C ILE A 358 -6.74 -2.34 -4.95
N VAL A 359 -5.85 -1.35 -4.89
CA VAL A 359 -6.13 -0.03 -4.30
C VAL A 359 -7.40 0.63 -4.85
N VAL A 360 -7.76 0.41 -6.11
CA VAL A 360 -9.00 0.96 -6.70
C VAL A 360 -10.15 -0.06 -6.75
N SER A 361 -9.92 -1.31 -6.36
CA SER A 361 -10.92 -2.38 -6.48
C SER A 361 -12.09 -2.20 -5.53
N PRO A 362 -13.33 -2.60 -5.88
CA PRO A 362 -14.50 -2.50 -5.01
C PRO A 362 -14.29 -3.06 -3.59
N LEU A 363 -15.04 -2.55 -2.62
CA LEU A 363 -15.06 -3.14 -1.27
C LEU A 363 -15.44 -4.63 -1.37
N HIS A 364 -14.84 -5.47 -0.52
CA HIS A 364 -15.02 -6.92 -0.53
C HIS A 364 -14.65 -7.61 -1.86
N THR A 365 -13.81 -6.99 -2.71
CA THR A 365 -13.20 -7.71 -3.82
C THR A 365 -12.48 -8.94 -3.29
N MET A 366 -12.71 -10.09 -3.92
CA MET A 366 -12.10 -11.35 -3.53
C MET A 366 -10.71 -11.47 -4.15
N ILE A 367 -9.69 -11.64 -3.33
CA ILE A 367 -8.28 -11.70 -3.73
C ILE A 367 -7.74 -13.09 -3.43
N LEU A 368 -7.33 -13.81 -4.46
CA LEU A 368 -6.55 -15.04 -4.35
C LEU A 368 -5.11 -14.77 -4.77
N GLU A 369 -4.22 -14.66 -3.80
CA GLU A 369 -2.79 -14.57 -4.04
C GLU A 369 -2.15 -15.97 -4.16
N ILE A 370 -1.29 -16.16 -5.15
CA ILE A 370 -0.55 -17.39 -5.36
C ILE A 370 0.94 -17.11 -5.13
N GLY A 371 1.51 -17.63 -4.07
CA GLY A 371 2.92 -17.52 -3.76
C GLY A 371 3.26 -18.13 -2.40
N PRO A 372 4.49 -18.63 -2.25
CA PRO A 372 4.95 -19.31 -1.04
C PRO A 372 4.98 -18.33 0.12
N ILE A 373 4.98 -18.84 1.35
CA ILE A 373 4.83 -17.98 2.53
C ILE A 373 5.98 -16.98 2.71
N GLU A 374 7.17 -17.33 2.22
CA GLU A 374 8.35 -16.49 2.24
C GLU A 374 8.18 -15.21 1.41
N CYS A 375 7.17 -15.14 0.54
CA CYS A 375 6.84 -13.89 -0.12
C CYS A 375 6.30 -12.83 0.87
N PRO A 376 6.75 -11.57 0.78
CA PRO A 376 6.35 -10.48 1.67
C PRO A 376 4.83 -10.35 1.87
N THR A 377 4.42 -9.86 3.04
CA THR A 377 3.01 -9.69 3.44
C THR A 377 2.32 -8.45 2.81
N CYS A 378 2.95 -7.81 1.83
CA CYS A 378 2.49 -6.56 1.20
C CYS A 378 1.00 -6.57 0.83
N TYR A 379 0.55 -7.60 0.09
CA TYR A 379 -0.80 -7.60 -0.47
C TYR A 379 -1.87 -8.09 0.51
N VAL A 380 -1.53 -8.96 1.49
CA VAL A 380 -2.45 -9.27 2.58
C VAL A 380 -2.66 -8.05 3.47
N ASN A 381 -1.62 -7.26 3.74
CA ASN A 381 -1.72 -6.00 4.47
C ASN A 381 -2.61 -5.00 3.73
N MET A 382 -2.44 -4.87 2.41
CA MET A 382 -3.33 -4.04 1.61
C MET A 382 -4.77 -4.55 1.63
N ALA A 383 -4.98 -5.86 1.45
CA ALA A 383 -6.31 -6.45 1.43
C ALA A 383 -7.05 -6.21 2.74
N ILE A 384 -6.38 -6.41 3.88
CA ILE A 384 -6.89 -6.08 5.21
C ILE A 384 -7.27 -4.59 5.29
N LYS A 385 -6.35 -3.69 4.94
CA LYS A 385 -6.53 -2.23 5.06
C LYS A 385 -7.58 -1.65 4.12
N LEU A 386 -7.85 -2.31 3.00
CA LEU A 386 -8.85 -1.95 2.01
C LEU A 386 -10.13 -2.78 2.11
N GLN A 387 -10.25 -3.62 3.15
CA GLN A 387 -11.42 -4.45 3.42
C GLN A 387 -11.76 -5.37 2.24
N HIS A 388 -10.75 -6.06 1.74
CA HIS A 388 -10.86 -7.11 0.74
C HIS A 388 -10.89 -8.48 1.39
N ILE A 389 -11.53 -9.42 0.71
CA ILE A 389 -11.60 -10.80 1.17
C ILE A 389 -10.41 -11.51 0.56
N TYR A 390 -9.56 -12.06 1.41
CA TYR A 390 -8.25 -12.53 0.97
C TYR A 390 -8.07 -14.03 1.25
N ALA A 391 -7.46 -14.72 0.30
CA ALA A 391 -6.94 -16.06 0.47
C ALA A 391 -5.57 -16.16 -0.20
N ARG A 392 -4.75 -17.11 0.26
CA ARG A 392 -3.45 -17.39 -0.34
C ARG A 392 -3.27 -18.87 -0.64
N HIS A 393 -2.62 -19.16 -1.76
CA HIS A 393 -2.19 -20.48 -2.18
C HIS A 393 -0.65 -20.50 -2.30
N ALA A 394 0.01 -21.59 -1.91
CA ALA A 394 1.48 -21.68 -1.87
C ALA A 394 2.16 -21.53 -3.24
N GLY A 395 1.44 -21.88 -4.31
CA GLY A 395 1.95 -21.88 -5.69
C GLY A 395 2.58 -23.20 -6.12
N SER A 396 2.76 -24.14 -5.20
CA SER A 396 3.10 -25.53 -5.47
C SER A 396 2.54 -26.43 -4.35
N ASP A 397 2.82 -27.73 -4.40
CA ASP A 397 2.52 -28.67 -3.31
C ASP A 397 3.33 -28.37 -2.04
N ARG A 398 4.33 -27.48 -2.11
CA ARG A 398 5.19 -27.12 -0.99
C ARG A 398 5.13 -25.64 -0.69
N TRP A 399 5.35 -25.30 0.57
CA TRP A 399 5.36 -23.92 1.04
C TRP A 399 6.75 -23.31 1.12
N ASP A 400 7.82 -24.09 0.94
CA ASP A 400 9.23 -23.68 1.12
C ASP A 400 9.90 -23.21 -0.18
N ASP A 401 9.13 -22.94 -1.23
CA ASP A 401 9.66 -22.41 -2.48
C ASP A 401 10.16 -20.96 -2.31
N ASP A 402 11.24 -20.60 -3.02
CA ASP A 402 11.70 -19.22 -3.01
C ASP A 402 10.63 -18.30 -3.62
N CYS A 403 10.42 -17.14 -3.00
CA CYS A 403 9.45 -16.17 -3.48
C CYS A 403 9.66 -15.79 -4.95
N SER A 404 10.88 -15.87 -5.49
CA SER A 404 11.16 -15.49 -6.88
C SER A 404 10.91 -16.58 -7.93
N SER A 405 10.51 -17.78 -7.50
CA SER A 405 10.28 -18.97 -8.34
C SER A 405 9.09 -18.81 -9.28
N TRP A 406 8.97 -19.73 -10.25
CA TRP A 406 7.72 -19.96 -10.98
C TRP A 406 6.83 -20.89 -10.18
N TYR A 407 5.52 -20.70 -10.29
CA TYR A 407 4.52 -21.46 -9.55
C TYR A 407 3.76 -22.36 -10.51
N GLU A 408 3.39 -23.57 -10.10
CA GLU A 408 2.52 -24.47 -10.84
C GLU A 408 1.45 -25.02 -9.89
N PRO A 409 0.49 -24.17 -9.47
CA PRO A 409 -0.52 -24.58 -8.51
C PRO A 409 -1.42 -25.67 -9.08
N ASN A 410 -1.94 -26.53 -8.19
CA ASN A 410 -3.01 -27.45 -8.54
C ASN A 410 -4.27 -26.66 -8.90
N VAL A 411 -4.77 -26.87 -10.13
CA VAL A 411 -5.90 -26.11 -10.68
C VAL A 411 -7.20 -26.33 -9.89
N ASP A 412 -7.43 -27.55 -9.40
CA ASP A 412 -8.62 -27.84 -8.58
C ASP A 412 -8.55 -27.13 -7.22
N GLU A 413 -7.36 -27.01 -6.62
CA GLU A 413 -7.17 -26.23 -5.39
C GLU A 413 -7.47 -24.74 -5.63
N ILE A 414 -7.02 -24.17 -6.75
CA ILE A 414 -7.34 -22.78 -7.14
C ILE A 414 -8.85 -22.59 -7.29
N VAL A 415 -9.53 -23.46 -8.03
CA VAL A 415 -10.98 -23.38 -8.24
C VAL A 415 -11.74 -23.49 -6.91
N ASN A 416 -11.33 -24.39 -6.03
CA ASN A 416 -11.97 -24.56 -4.72
C ASN A 416 -11.76 -23.32 -3.82
N LEU A 417 -10.55 -22.75 -3.77
CA LEU A 417 -10.31 -21.52 -3.03
C LEU A 417 -11.14 -20.35 -3.55
N VAL A 418 -11.32 -20.23 -4.87
CA VAL A 418 -12.22 -19.20 -5.44
C VAL A 418 -13.67 -19.44 -5.00
N ARG A 419 -14.15 -20.69 -4.93
CA ARG A 419 -15.49 -21.00 -4.38
C ARG A 419 -15.61 -20.60 -2.92
N ASP A 420 -14.58 -20.87 -2.12
CA ASP A 420 -14.55 -20.50 -0.70
C ASP A 420 -14.57 -18.98 -0.55
N LEU A 421 -13.86 -18.23 -1.40
CA LEU A 421 -13.94 -16.77 -1.44
C LEU A 421 -15.36 -16.27 -1.73
N PHE A 422 -16.12 -16.92 -2.62
CA PHE A 422 -17.54 -16.56 -2.82
C PHE A 422 -18.41 -16.83 -1.58
N VAL A 423 -18.11 -17.88 -0.80
CA VAL A 423 -18.77 -18.13 0.48
C VAL A 423 -18.43 -17.01 1.46
N ALA A 424 -17.14 -16.71 1.61
CA ALA A 424 -16.63 -15.63 2.45
C ALA A 424 -17.29 -14.28 2.10
N LYS A 425 -17.45 -13.99 0.80
CA LYS A 425 -18.12 -12.77 0.34
C LYS A 425 -19.56 -12.66 0.81
N ARG A 426 -20.35 -13.72 0.67
CA ARG A 426 -21.72 -13.71 1.17
C ARG A 426 -21.77 -13.48 2.68
N MET A 427 -20.87 -14.11 3.43
CA MET A 427 -20.79 -13.93 4.89
C MET A 427 -20.41 -12.49 5.27
N ALA A 428 -19.48 -11.87 4.54
CA ALA A 428 -19.11 -10.47 4.71
C ALA A 428 -20.28 -9.52 4.40
N ASP A 429 -20.92 -9.69 3.25
CA ASP A 429 -22.06 -8.88 2.83
C ASP A 429 -23.25 -9.01 3.81
N GLU A 430 -23.56 -10.23 4.27
CA GLU A 430 -24.59 -10.50 5.29
C GLU A 430 -24.27 -9.83 6.64
N ALA A 431 -23.00 -9.85 7.08
CA ALA A 431 -22.58 -9.23 8.34
C ALA A 431 -22.76 -7.70 8.35
N GLU A 432 -22.67 -7.08 7.17
CA GLU A 432 -22.89 -5.65 6.93
C GLU A 432 -24.35 -5.31 6.57
N GLY A 433 -25.22 -6.30 6.38
CA GLY A 433 -26.60 -6.08 5.95
C GLY A 433 -26.72 -5.61 4.50
N ARG A 434 -25.81 -6.06 3.62
CA ARG A 434 -25.89 -5.89 2.17
C ARG A 434 -26.50 -7.13 1.53
N ASP A 435 -27.54 -6.94 0.71
CA ASP A 435 -28.20 -8.01 -0.07
C ASP A 435 -27.54 -8.21 -1.45
#